data_AF-A0A557P816-F1
#
_entry.id   AF-A0A557P816-F1
#
_cell.length_a   1.000
_cell.length_b   1.000
_cell.length_c   1.000
_cell.angle_alpha   90.00
_cell.angle_beta   90.00
_cell.angle_gamma   90.00
#
_symmetry.space_group_name_H-M   'P 1'
#
loop_
_entity.id
_entity.type
_entity.pdbx_description
1 polymer ?
#
loop_
_entity_poly.entity_id
_entity_poly.type
_entity_poly.pdbx_seq_one_letter_code
_entity_poly.pdbx_strand_id
1 'polypeptide(L)'
;MVIRRMENTMYSIFSQLLSQLRASKLKRAYHKQFALFSIVLMSLAISQSAFANDIQVTASVSQTRLSTNEVFNLQVAYMGAAHREDFDPSALDKDFTQGTVQFGSSRYSINGKVTLRSEWNISLATNKSGNVIIPSFEINGVKTDPITLHVSKDPSTPKQSDLISFDDSISKTTLYPKEMATFTSRLLVKTDPRGLQNTKLTPPSGDGLNIEPVGQPNQYQKIINGIETTVVEQDYRVTAEQSGTHKLIPTRLQASVISVSRTTGARRIVPVDVQSDPITLTVKEKPASYQGAWLPTQSLTLQQGWQDSEGNMLDSSNAIEAKVGQPITRIIALVVQDVNAESLPDIKIDYPNSVRVYSEKPKFGQDKSGNTVMTLKQVIMPKKSGEITLPSVNVPWWNSKANQAETAKVNGITLKAKVDENAPPTSQTINVQPESTANAIESDKSTEPQTTSTANITNASFWPYTTALFAILWLITLALLVQQKRKQPKTTAEEKTPSKVQPNSFVDAIKSKDGTKIQSTFTQWQAQNPDIAADIKHSIQLEINALMASLYSAQQQDYDTQTLLKLIKQAEKQSKKKPNNKQDEIAKL
;
A
#
# COMPACT_ATOMS: atom_id res chain seq x y z
N MET A 1 -17.98 100.05 -42.87
CA MET A 1 -17.39 100.85 -43.96
C MET A 1 -15.97 100.30 -44.16
N VAL A 2 -15.65 99.76 -45.34
CA VAL A 2 -14.34 99.18 -45.70
C VAL A 2 -13.91 98.04 -44.75
N ILE A 3 -14.54 96.87 -44.77
CA ILE A 3 -13.98 95.60 -45.31
C ILE A 3 -15.17 94.65 -45.51
N ARG A 4 -16.03 94.96 -46.47
CA ARG A 4 -17.13 94.09 -46.92
C ARG A 4 -17.40 94.23 -48.42
N ARG A 5 -16.41 94.75 -49.15
CA ARG A 5 -16.54 95.19 -50.54
C ARG A 5 -15.40 94.72 -51.45
N MET A 6 -14.66 93.69 -51.05
CA MET A 6 -13.61 93.06 -51.87
C MET A 6 -13.84 91.57 -52.15
N GLU A 7 -14.77 90.88 -51.49
CA GLU A 7 -15.12 89.49 -51.85
C GLU A 7 -16.18 89.41 -52.98
N ASN A 8 -16.99 90.45 -53.17
CA ASN A 8 -17.99 90.49 -54.25
C ASN A 8 -17.41 90.75 -55.65
N THR A 9 -16.11 91.01 -55.77
CA THR A 9 -15.43 91.21 -57.07
C THR A 9 -14.84 89.91 -57.62
N MET A 10 -14.74 88.86 -56.81
CA MET A 10 -14.26 87.53 -57.26
C MET A 10 -15.39 86.67 -57.84
N TYR A 11 -16.64 86.91 -57.44
CA TYR A 11 -17.82 86.25 -58.01
C TYR A 11 -18.23 86.78 -59.39
N SER A 12 -17.88 88.03 -59.70
CA SER A 12 -18.23 88.66 -60.98
C SER A 12 -17.38 88.14 -62.15
N ILE A 13 -16.10 87.83 -61.90
CA ILE A 13 -15.16 87.31 -62.91
C ILE A 13 -15.40 85.82 -63.19
N PHE A 14 -15.93 85.08 -62.21
CA PHE A 14 -16.35 83.68 -62.41
C PHE A 14 -17.68 83.57 -63.17
N SER A 15 -18.52 84.60 -63.14
CA SER A 15 -19.81 84.65 -63.85
C SER A 15 -19.68 85.02 -65.34
N GLN A 16 -18.58 85.66 -65.74
CA GLN A 16 -18.29 86.03 -67.14
C GLN A 16 -17.53 84.97 -67.94
N LEU A 17 -17.14 83.84 -67.32
CA LEU A 17 -16.52 82.71 -68.02
C LEU A 17 -17.52 81.60 -68.40
N LEU A 18 -18.81 81.77 -68.08
CA LEU A 18 -19.86 80.77 -68.35
C LEU A 18 -20.84 81.17 -69.47
N SER A 19 -20.54 82.20 -70.25
CA SER A 19 -21.35 82.64 -71.40
C SER A 19 -20.57 82.62 -72.72
N GLN A 20 -19.97 81.48 -73.05
CA GLN A 20 -19.62 81.17 -74.45
C GLN A 20 -20.08 79.75 -74.79
N LEU A 21 -20.87 79.71 -75.85
CA LEU A 21 -21.73 78.64 -76.32
C LEU A 21 -20.97 77.51 -77.02
N ARG A 22 -21.62 76.34 -77.00
CA ARG A 22 -21.57 75.25 -78.01
C ARG A 22 -20.26 74.47 -78.11
N ALA A 23 -20.24 73.29 -77.49
CA ALA A 23 -19.96 72.04 -78.22
C ALA A 23 -20.22 70.81 -77.36
N SER A 24 -20.95 69.88 -77.97
CA SER A 24 -20.72 68.44 -77.90
C SER A 24 -21.12 67.66 -76.64
N LYS A 25 -21.80 66.56 -76.90
CA LYS A 25 -22.24 65.50 -75.98
C LYS A 25 -21.06 64.72 -75.35
N LEU A 26 -20.02 65.40 -74.85
CA LEU A 26 -18.82 64.76 -74.27
C LEU A 26 -18.74 64.83 -72.74
N LYS A 27 -19.48 65.73 -72.07
CA LYS A 27 -19.36 65.92 -70.62
C LYS A 27 -20.09 64.89 -69.74
N ARG A 28 -21.07 64.13 -70.27
CA ARG A 28 -21.76 63.06 -69.51
C ARG A 28 -20.93 61.78 -69.33
N ALA A 29 -19.92 61.56 -70.17
CA ALA A 29 -19.02 60.41 -70.06
C ALA A 29 -18.01 60.59 -68.92
N TYR A 30 -17.42 61.79 -68.79
CA TYR A 30 -16.42 62.07 -67.76
C TYR A 30 -16.99 62.17 -66.34
N HIS A 31 -18.23 62.65 -66.15
CA HIS A 31 -18.87 62.63 -64.82
C HIS A 31 -19.22 61.22 -64.35
N LYS A 32 -19.63 60.33 -65.26
CA LYS A 32 -19.85 58.92 -64.93
C LYS A 32 -18.53 58.21 -64.61
N GLN A 33 -17.46 58.50 -65.37
CA GLN A 33 -16.14 57.91 -65.10
C GLN A 33 -15.50 58.45 -63.82
N PHE A 34 -15.67 59.74 -63.49
CA PHE A 34 -15.19 60.29 -62.22
C PHE A 34 -15.98 59.77 -61.01
N ALA A 35 -17.31 59.60 -61.14
CA ALA A 35 -18.13 58.97 -60.10
C ALA A 35 -17.79 57.48 -59.92
N LEU A 36 -17.54 56.74 -61.00
CA LEU A 36 -17.07 55.35 -60.94
C LEU A 36 -15.69 55.25 -60.29
N PHE A 37 -14.77 56.17 -60.61
CA PHE A 37 -13.44 56.21 -60.00
C PHE A 37 -13.51 56.57 -58.51
N SER A 38 -14.43 57.47 -58.13
CA SER A 38 -14.68 57.84 -56.73
C SER A 38 -15.28 56.68 -55.93
N ILE A 39 -16.20 55.91 -56.51
CA ILE A 39 -16.80 54.71 -55.89
C ILE A 39 -15.76 53.59 -55.78
N VAL A 40 -14.90 53.41 -56.78
CA VAL A 40 -13.79 52.43 -56.73
C VAL A 40 -12.77 52.83 -55.66
N LEU A 41 -12.39 54.10 -55.57
CA LEU A 41 -11.44 54.59 -54.57
C LEU A 41 -12.03 54.52 -53.13
N MET A 42 -13.34 54.74 -52.99
CA MET A 42 -14.05 54.61 -51.71
C MET A 42 -14.29 53.14 -51.32
N SER A 43 -14.41 52.22 -52.30
CA SER A 43 -14.43 50.78 -52.05
C SER A 43 -13.05 50.22 -51.67
N LEU A 44 -11.96 50.80 -52.20
CA LEU A 44 -10.59 50.44 -51.85
C LEU A 44 -10.14 50.99 -50.48
N ALA A 45 -10.79 52.06 -49.98
CA ALA A 45 -10.54 52.61 -48.65
C ALA A 45 -11.28 51.85 -47.53
N ILE A 46 -12.27 51.00 -47.85
CA ILE A 46 -13.00 50.16 -46.88
C ILE A 46 -12.35 48.78 -46.72
N SER A 47 -11.54 48.35 -47.68
CA SER A 47 -10.68 47.18 -47.51
C SER A 47 -9.43 47.58 -46.73
N GLN A 48 -9.48 47.56 -45.38
CA GLN A 48 -8.51 47.02 -44.39
C GLN A 48 -9.05 47.45 -43.00
N SER A 49 -9.37 46.57 -42.05
CA SER A 49 -8.45 45.65 -41.40
C SER A 49 -9.25 44.56 -40.70
N ALA A 50 -9.24 43.34 -41.23
CA ALA A 50 -9.56 42.18 -40.41
C ALA A 50 -8.33 41.91 -39.53
N PHE A 51 -8.25 42.56 -38.37
CA PHE A 51 -7.38 42.08 -37.30
C PHE A 51 -7.97 40.75 -36.84
N ALA A 52 -7.48 39.65 -37.43
CA ALA A 52 -7.57 38.36 -36.78
C ALA A 52 -6.95 38.55 -35.38
N ASN A 53 -7.80 38.56 -34.35
CA ASN A 53 -7.32 38.33 -32.99
C ASN A 53 -6.99 36.84 -32.96
N ASP A 54 -5.82 36.47 -33.47
CA ASP A 54 -5.35 35.10 -33.38
C ASP A 54 -5.39 34.71 -31.91
N ILE A 55 -6.16 33.66 -31.63
CA ILE A 55 -6.15 33.05 -30.32
C ILE A 55 -4.78 32.40 -30.19
N GLN A 56 -3.90 33.07 -29.44
CA GLN A 56 -2.52 32.62 -29.30
C GLN A 56 -2.43 31.52 -28.24
N VAL A 57 -1.73 30.45 -28.59
CA VAL A 57 -1.24 29.44 -27.65
C VAL A 57 0.28 29.51 -27.62
N THR A 58 0.85 29.53 -26.42
CA THR A 58 2.30 29.62 -26.24
C THR A 58 2.75 28.60 -25.21
N ALA A 59 3.84 27.89 -25.48
CA ALA A 59 4.56 27.10 -24.49
C ALA A 59 5.85 27.86 -24.10
N SER A 60 6.15 27.89 -22.80
CA SER A 60 7.39 28.48 -22.28
C SER A 60 7.96 27.63 -21.15
N VAL A 61 9.27 27.71 -20.96
CA VAL A 61 9.96 27.01 -19.88
C VAL A 61 10.71 27.99 -19.00
N SER A 62 10.90 27.64 -17.72
CA SER A 62 11.69 28.46 -16.81
C SER A 62 13.15 28.60 -17.23
N GLN A 63 13.70 27.61 -17.95
CA GLN A 63 15.07 27.62 -18.48
C GLN A 63 15.23 26.64 -19.65
N THR A 64 16.09 26.98 -20.63
CA THR A 64 16.39 26.13 -21.80
C THR A 64 17.76 25.44 -21.72
N ARG A 65 18.59 25.81 -20.75
CA ARG A 65 19.86 25.11 -20.41
C ARG A 65 19.72 24.56 -19.01
N LEU A 66 19.89 23.26 -18.85
CA LEU A 66 19.71 22.58 -17.57
C LEU A 66 20.67 21.41 -17.42
N SER A 67 20.88 20.97 -16.19
CA SER A 67 21.57 19.72 -15.91
C SER A 67 20.61 18.54 -16.00
N THR A 68 21.13 17.34 -16.24
CA THR A 68 20.34 16.10 -16.12
C THR A 68 19.64 16.00 -14.76
N ASN A 69 18.38 15.53 -14.75
CA ASN A 69 17.50 15.40 -13.58
C ASN A 69 17.12 16.72 -12.87
N GLU A 70 17.52 17.87 -13.40
CA GLU A 70 17.13 19.18 -12.87
C GLU A 70 15.65 19.47 -13.16
N VAL A 71 14.94 19.95 -12.14
CA VAL A 71 13.52 20.29 -12.25
C VAL A 71 13.37 21.67 -12.85
N PHE A 72 12.54 21.79 -13.89
CA PHE A 72 12.16 23.05 -14.52
C PHE A 72 10.62 23.10 -14.70
N ASN A 73 10.06 24.30 -14.84
CA ASN A 73 8.62 24.47 -15.06
C ASN A 73 8.33 24.68 -16.55
N LEU A 74 7.41 23.89 -17.11
CA LEU A 74 6.77 24.15 -18.39
C LEU A 74 5.43 24.84 -18.11
N GLN A 75 5.21 25.97 -18.78
CA GLN A 75 3.96 26.71 -18.79
C GLN A 75 3.38 26.67 -20.20
N VAL A 76 2.14 26.22 -20.32
CA VAL A 76 1.35 26.33 -21.55
C VAL A 76 0.26 27.36 -21.28
N ALA A 77 0.16 28.38 -22.12
CA ALA A 77 -0.80 29.46 -21.98
C ALA A 77 -1.63 29.61 -23.26
N TYR A 78 -2.95 29.70 -23.10
CA TYR A 78 -3.93 29.86 -24.16
C TYR A 78 -4.76 31.12 -23.92
N MET A 79 -4.84 32.00 -24.92
CA MET A 79 -5.58 33.26 -24.86
C MET A 79 -7.07 33.07 -25.17
N GLY A 80 -7.74 32.23 -24.38
CA GLY A 80 -9.17 32.00 -24.47
C GLY A 80 -9.71 31.14 -23.33
N ALA A 81 -10.98 30.78 -23.43
CA ALA A 81 -11.58 29.78 -22.56
C ALA A 81 -11.08 28.39 -22.94
N ALA A 82 -10.54 27.67 -21.96
CA ALA A 82 -10.13 26.28 -22.07
C ALA A 82 -10.37 25.59 -20.72
N HIS A 83 -10.41 24.26 -20.73
CA HIS A 83 -10.57 23.41 -19.56
C HIS A 83 -9.28 22.62 -19.30
N ARG A 84 -9.12 22.07 -18.09
CA ARG A 84 -7.88 21.37 -17.70
C ARG A 84 -7.52 20.24 -18.67
N GLU A 85 -8.52 19.53 -19.15
CA GLU A 85 -8.46 18.40 -20.07
C GLU A 85 -8.07 18.76 -21.52
N ASP A 86 -8.11 20.05 -21.90
CA ASP A 86 -7.72 20.47 -23.25
C ASP A 86 -6.20 20.34 -23.48
N PHE A 87 -5.40 20.18 -22.42
CA PHE A 87 -3.96 19.89 -22.50
C PHE A 87 -3.68 18.42 -22.18
N ASP A 88 -3.18 17.68 -23.17
CA ASP A 88 -2.69 16.31 -22.99
C ASP A 88 -1.15 16.29 -22.82
N PRO A 89 -0.63 16.01 -21.62
CA PRO A 89 0.81 15.92 -21.38
C PRO A 89 1.41 14.57 -21.79
N SER A 90 0.63 13.59 -22.26
CA SER A 90 1.10 12.21 -22.55
C SER A 90 2.31 12.15 -23.49
N ALA A 91 2.44 13.12 -24.40
CA ALA A 91 3.59 13.23 -25.30
C ALA A 91 4.93 13.46 -24.56
N LEU A 92 4.90 13.87 -23.29
CA LEU A 92 6.08 14.09 -22.45
C LEU A 92 6.61 12.82 -21.77
N ASP A 93 5.77 11.80 -21.57
CA ASP A 93 6.10 10.60 -20.75
C ASP A 93 7.33 9.83 -21.24
N LYS A 94 7.64 9.93 -22.53
CA LYS A 94 8.77 9.23 -23.15
C LYS A 94 10.12 9.80 -22.69
N ASP A 95 10.19 11.11 -22.51
CA ASP A 95 11.45 11.85 -22.39
C ASP A 95 11.57 12.60 -21.04
N PHE A 96 10.47 12.74 -20.30
CA PHE A 96 10.39 13.55 -19.09
C PHE A 96 9.65 12.82 -17.96
N THR A 97 10.19 12.95 -16.76
CA THR A 97 9.45 12.69 -15.52
C THR A 97 8.59 13.91 -15.21
N GLN A 98 7.28 13.72 -15.11
CA GLN A 98 6.31 14.79 -14.91
C GLN A 98 5.77 14.87 -13.48
N GLY A 99 5.57 16.10 -13.00
CA GLY A 99 4.79 16.40 -11.81
C GLY A 99 3.31 16.57 -12.10
N THR A 100 2.54 17.00 -11.10
CA THR A 100 1.11 17.26 -11.25
C THR A 100 0.85 18.45 -12.17
N VAL A 101 -0.04 18.28 -13.15
CA VAL A 101 -0.55 19.38 -13.99
C VAL A 101 -1.47 20.29 -13.17
N GLN A 102 -1.05 21.55 -13.01
CA GLN A 102 -1.79 22.62 -12.36
C GLN A 102 -2.47 23.49 -13.42
N PHE A 103 -3.78 23.69 -13.32
CA PHE A 103 -4.55 24.48 -14.27
C PHE A 103 -5.18 25.69 -13.59
N GLY A 104 -5.15 26.84 -14.26
CA GLY A 104 -5.78 28.08 -13.80
C GLY A 104 -6.27 28.93 -14.95
N SER A 105 -7.26 29.77 -14.69
CA SER A 105 -7.77 30.74 -15.67
C SER A 105 -7.93 32.11 -15.05
N SER A 106 -7.50 33.14 -15.77
CA SER A 106 -7.52 34.53 -15.32
C SER A 106 -8.15 35.43 -16.37
N ARG A 107 -8.99 36.38 -15.91
CA ARG A 107 -9.70 37.32 -16.76
C ARG A 107 -8.97 38.66 -16.75
N TYR A 108 -8.58 39.14 -17.93
CA TYR A 108 -7.97 40.45 -18.13
C TYR A 108 -8.86 41.32 -19.01
N SER A 109 -8.83 42.64 -18.78
CA SER A 109 -9.50 43.61 -19.63
C SER A 109 -8.45 44.48 -20.27
N ILE A 110 -8.32 44.42 -21.60
CA ILE A 110 -7.41 45.27 -22.37
C ILE A 110 -8.27 46.09 -23.33
N ASN A 111 -8.22 47.42 -23.21
CA ASN A 111 -9.03 48.34 -24.03
C ASN A 111 -10.55 48.04 -23.99
N GLY A 112 -11.08 47.60 -22.83
CA GLY A 112 -12.50 47.26 -22.65
C GLY A 112 -12.91 45.90 -23.22
N LYS A 113 -12.01 45.17 -23.89
CA LYS A 113 -12.24 43.79 -24.34
C LYS A 113 -11.80 42.83 -23.24
N VAL A 114 -12.77 42.09 -22.70
CA VAL A 114 -12.51 41.01 -21.75
C VAL A 114 -11.83 39.86 -22.50
N THR A 115 -10.62 39.52 -22.09
CA THR A 115 -9.84 38.39 -22.59
C THR A 115 -9.62 37.40 -21.45
N LEU A 116 -9.86 36.12 -21.69
CA LEU A 116 -9.59 35.04 -20.74
C LEU A 116 -8.24 34.42 -21.08
N ARG A 117 -7.43 34.10 -20.08
CA ARG A 117 -6.16 33.39 -20.23
C ARG A 117 -6.23 32.11 -19.42
N SER A 118 -6.17 30.97 -20.09
CA SER A 118 -6.10 29.65 -19.47
C SER A 118 -4.66 29.15 -19.50
N GLU A 119 -4.17 28.63 -18.38
CA GLU A 119 -2.77 28.26 -18.19
C GLU A 119 -2.62 26.89 -17.51
N TRP A 120 -1.68 26.11 -18.01
CA TRP A 120 -1.22 24.86 -17.41
C TRP A 120 0.24 25.03 -16.99
N ASN A 121 0.54 24.64 -15.76
CA ASN A 121 1.89 24.60 -15.22
C ASN A 121 2.24 23.16 -14.83
N ILE A 122 3.41 22.69 -15.25
CA ILE A 122 3.90 21.36 -14.96
C ILE A 122 5.41 21.38 -14.69
N SER A 123 5.81 20.79 -13.57
CA SER A 123 7.22 20.56 -13.27
C SER A 123 7.72 19.34 -14.03
N LEU A 124 8.83 19.47 -14.74
CA LEU A 124 9.44 18.43 -15.55
C LEU A 124 10.90 18.23 -15.14
N ALA A 125 11.39 17.00 -15.32
CA ALA A 125 12.82 16.66 -15.26
C ALA A 125 13.13 15.62 -16.35
N THR A 126 14.34 15.62 -16.89
CA THR A 126 14.77 14.61 -17.88
C THR A 126 16.09 13.97 -17.49
N ASN A 127 16.20 12.66 -17.67
CA ASN A 127 17.44 11.91 -17.46
C ASN A 127 18.32 11.86 -18.73
N LYS A 128 17.84 12.42 -19.86
CA LYS A 128 18.60 12.48 -21.12
C LYS A 128 19.60 13.63 -21.10
N SER A 129 20.63 13.51 -21.93
CA SER A 129 21.64 14.55 -22.16
C SER A 129 21.71 14.90 -23.64
N GLY A 130 22.13 16.12 -23.95
CA GLY A 130 22.15 16.68 -25.31
C GLY A 130 20.93 17.55 -25.57
N ASN A 131 20.53 17.63 -26.84
CA ASN A 131 19.37 18.41 -27.26
C ASN A 131 18.09 17.56 -27.08
N VAL A 132 17.23 17.94 -26.14
CA VAL A 132 15.96 17.27 -25.85
C VAL A 132 14.83 18.21 -26.27
N ILE A 133 13.81 17.71 -26.97
CA ILE A 133 12.73 18.53 -27.51
C ILE A 133 11.45 18.31 -26.70
N ILE A 134 10.85 19.40 -26.22
CA ILE A 134 9.46 19.42 -25.79
C ILE A 134 8.60 19.52 -27.06
N PRO A 135 7.69 18.57 -27.31
CA PRO A 135 6.89 18.55 -28.52
C PRO A 135 5.93 19.75 -28.58
N SER A 136 5.40 20.00 -29.79
CA SER A 136 4.29 20.92 -30.00
C SER A 136 3.01 20.33 -29.39
N PHE A 137 2.23 21.16 -28.69
CA PHE A 137 0.93 20.79 -28.12
C PHE A 137 -0.18 21.51 -28.84
N GLU A 138 -1.32 20.84 -29.01
CA GLU A 138 -2.51 21.41 -29.62
C GLU A 138 -3.56 21.69 -28.54
N ILE A 139 -3.99 22.95 -28.43
CA ILE A 139 -5.05 23.40 -27.52
C ILE A 139 -6.14 24.04 -28.38
N ASN A 140 -7.35 23.45 -28.37
CA ASN A 140 -8.51 23.95 -29.10
C ASN A 140 -8.22 24.28 -30.59
N GLY A 141 -7.44 23.44 -31.26
CA GLY A 141 -7.10 23.57 -32.69
C GLY A 141 -5.92 24.48 -33.01
N VAL A 142 -5.28 25.09 -32.00
CA VAL A 142 -4.07 25.92 -32.17
C VAL A 142 -2.86 25.19 -31.58
N LYS A 143 -1.71 25.24 -32.26
CA LYS A 143 -0.49 24.54 -31.85
C LYS A 143 0.56 25.46 -31.25
N THR A 144 1.27 24.98 -30.22
CA THR A 144 2.45 25.65 -29.67
C THR A 144 3.67 25.34 -30.53
N ASP A 145 4.69 26.19 -30.47
CA ASP A 145 6.00 25.82 -31.00
C ASP A 145 6.68 24.76 -30.11
N PRO A 146 7.47 23.83 -30.68
CA PRO A 146 8.30 22.92 -29.90
C PRO A 146 9.47 23.68 -29.26
N ILE A 147 9.88 23.25 -28.06
CA ILE A 147 10.97 23.90 -27.31
C ILE A 147 12.18 22.98 -27.28
N THR A 148 13.34 23.46 -27.74
CA THR A 148 14.60 22.72 -27.63
C THR A 148 15.31 23.07 -26.33
N LEU A 149 15.63 22.04 -25.55
CA LEU A 149 16.39 22.11 -24.31
C LEU A 149 17.81 21.62 -24.55
N HIS A 150 18.79 22.31 -23.98
CA HIS A 150 20.19 21.90 -23.96
C HIS A 150 20.51 21.32 -22.58
N VAL A 151 20.58 19.98 -22.49
CA VAL A 151 20.77 19.27 -21.23
C VAL A 151 22.20 18.76 -21.12
N SER A 152 22.97 19.27 -20.16
CA SER A 152 24.33 18.81 -19.90
C SER A 152 24.38 17.82 -18.73
N LYS A 153 25.31 16.86 -18.77
CA LYS A 153 25.60 16.03 -17.60
C LYS A 153 26.39 16.86 -16.59
N ASP A 154 25.89 16.93 -15.36
CA ASP A 154 26.63 17.49 -14.23
C ASP A 154 27.40 16.35 -13.54
N PRO A 155 28.76 16.36 -13.56
CA PRO A 155 29.57 15.33 -12.94
C PRO A 155 29.42 15.26 -11.41
N SER A 156 28.83 16.28 -10.78
CA SER A 156 28.51 16.30 -9.35
C SER A 156 27.17 15.62 -9.01
N THR A 157 26.43 15.12 -10.01
CA THR A 157 25.19 14.38 -9.77
C THR A 157 25.50 13.03 -9.10
N PRO A 158 24.92 12.73 -7.93
CA PRO A 158 25.17 11.45 -7.25
C PRO A 158 24.68 10.30 -8.13
N LYS A 159 25.46 9.22 -8.18
CA LYS A 159 25.03 8.00 -8.87
C LYS A 159 23.88 7.37 -8.08
N GLN A 160 23.08 6.59 -8.76
CA GLN A 160 21.98 5.87 -8.14
C GLN A 160 22.42 5.00 -6.95
N SER A 161 23.55 4.30 -7.06
CA SER A 161 24.17 3.50 -5.99
C SER A 161 24.59 4.30 -4.75
N ASP A 162 24.83 5.61 -4.93
CA ASP A 162 25.21 6.52 -3.86
C ASP A 162 23.97 6.96 -3.05
N LEU A 163 22.79 6.87 -3.66
CA LEU A 163 21.51 7.22 -3.05
C LEU A 163 20.83 6.01 -2.41
N ILE A 164 20.72 4.92 -3.18
CA ILE A 164 20.05 3.70 -2.76
C ILE A 164 20.82 2.48 -3.31
N SER A 165 20.95 1.44 -2.52
CA SER A 165 21.54 0.17 -2.94
C SER A 165 20.92 -1.00 -2.19
N PHE A 166 21.06 -2.21 -2.73
CA PHE A 166 20.79 -3.44 -1.98
C PHE A 166 22.09 -4.04 -1.44
N ASP A 167 22.01 -4.71 -0.30
CA ASP A 167 23.07 -5.51 0.33
C ASP A 167 22.49 -6.88 0.69
N ASP A 168 22.10 -7.61 -0.35
CA ASP A 168 21.42 -8.90 -0.23
C ASP A 168 22.41 -10.03 0.07
N SER A 169 21.95 -11.02 0.83
CA SER A 169 22.73 -12.22 1.15
C SER A 169 21.85 -13.46 1.18
N ILE A 170 22.45 -14.63 0.99
CA ILE A 170 21.76 -15.92 1.15
C ILE A 170 22.61 -16.86 2.03
N SER A 171 21.97 -17.63 2.90
CA SER A 171 22.67 -18.52 3.84
C SER A 171 23.44 -19.65 3.14
N LYS A 172 22.96 -20.13 1.99
CA LYS A 172 23.63 -21.14 1.15
C LYS A 172 23.10 -21.12 -0.28
N THR A 173 23.95 -21.54 -1.22
CA THR A 173 23.62 -21.62 -2.65
C THR A 173 23.47 -23.05 -3.17
N THR A 174 23.81 -24.05 -2.36
CA THR A 174 23.62 -25.46 -2.67
C THR A 174 22.56 -26.03 -1.74
N LEU A 175 21.54 -26.65 -2.31
CA LEU A 175 20.37 -27.20 -1.61
C LEU A 175 20.14 -28.65 -2.02
N TYR A 176 19.34 -29.35 -1.23
CA TYR A 176 18.61 -30.55 -1.62
C TYR A 176 17.11 -30.25 -1.74
N PRO A 177 16.31 -31.10 -2.41
CA PRO A 177 14.87 -30.90 -2.51
C PRO A 177 14.25 -30.87 -1.12
N LYS A 178 13.35 -29.90 -0.86
CA LYS A 178 12.74 -29.61 0.46
C LYS A 178 13.66 -29.02 1.53
N GLU A 179 14.94 -28.80 1.22
CA GLU A 179 15.83 -28.01 2.07
C GLU A 179 15.59 -26.52 1.85
N MET A 180 15.80 -25.71 2.89
CA MET A 180 15.57 -24.27 2.87
C MET A 180 16.88 -23.49 2.91
N ALA A 181 16.92 -22.35 2.23
CA ALA A 181 17.88 -21.28 2.49
C ALA A 181 17.16 -20.02 2.97
N THR A 182 17.86 -19.20 3.75
CA THR A 182 17.39 -17.87 4.15
C THR A 182 18.03 -16.85 3.25
N PHE A 183 17.23 -16.10 2.50
CA PHE A 183 17.63 -14.96 1.71
C PHE A 183 17.29 -13.68 2.46
N THR A 184 18.29 -12.90 2.83
CA THR A 184 18.13 -11.63 3.55
C THR A 184 18.30 -10.50 2.56
N SER A 185 17.23 -9.76 2.29
CA SER A 185 17.28 -8.58 1.43
C SER A 185 17.37 -7.31 2.26
N ARG A 186 18.43 -6.50 2.03
CA ARG A 186 18.66 -5.25 2.77
C ARG A 186 18.69 -4.08 1.81
N LEU A 187 17.64 -3.28 1.85
CA LEU A 187 17.57 -2.01 1.14
C LEU A 187 18.27 -0.92 1.96
N LEU A 188 19.34 -0.37 1.41
CA LEU A 188 20.13 0.72 2.00
C LEU A 188 19.71 2.05 1.36
N VAL A 189 18.97 2.88 2.08
CA VAL A 189 18.58 4.22 1.65
C VAL A 189 19.53 5.23 2.31
N LYS A 190 20.50 5.74 1.54
CA LYS A 190 21.58 6.66 1.97
C LYS A 190 21.21 8.13 1.81
N THR A 191 19.94 8.40 1.60
CA THR A 191 19.36 9.73 1.41
C THR A 191 18.17 9.90 2.36
N ASP A 192 17.59 11.11 2.41
CA ASP A 192 16.40 11.34 3.24
C ASP A 192 15.23 10.51 2.67
N PRO A 193 14.69 9.54 3.42
CA PRO A 193 13.60 8.70 2.94
C PRO A 193 12.33 9.50 2.61
N ARG A 194 12.17 10.71 3.16
CA ARG A 194 11.06 11.62 2.83
C ARG A 194 11.11 12.13 1.38
N GLY A 195 12.28 12.08 0.75
CA GLY A 195 12.46 12.42 -0.66
C GLY A 195 12.06 11.30 -1.62
N LEU A 196 11.74 10.10 -1.13
CA LEU A 196 11.38 8.96 -1.96
C LEU A 196 9.91 9.03 -2.39
N GLN A 197 9.68 9.03 -3.70
CA GLN A 197 8.35 9.09 -4.31
C GLN A 197 8.17 7.97 -5.32
N ASN A 198 6.90 7.64 -5.63
CA ASN A 198 6.54 6.63 -6.62
C ASN A 198 7.24 5.26 -6.40
N THR A 199 7.37 4.88 -5.13
CA THR A 199 8.09 3.69 -4.69
C THR A 199 7.33 2.42 -5.09
N LYS A 200 7.98 1.57 -5.88
CA LYS A 200 7.51 0.22 -6.23
C LYS A 200 8.59 -0.79 -5.87
N LEU A 201 8.27 -1.65 -4.91
CA LEU A 201 9.13 -2.76 -4.50
C LEU A 201 8.58 -4.06 -5.10
N THR A 202 9.40 -4.73 -5.91
CA THR A 202 9.07 -6.04 -6.47
C THR A 202 9.78 -7.09 -5.61
N PRO A 203 9.06 -8.05 -5.01
CA PRO A 203 9.66 -9.08 -4.15
C PRO A 203 10.58 -10.02 -4.96
N PRO A 204 11.46 -10.76 -4.29
CA PRO A 204 12.31 -11.77 -4.94
C PRO A 204 11.45 -12.89 -5.56
N SER A 205 11.95 -13.46 -6.65
CA SER A 205 11.24 -14.49 -7.44
C SER A 205 12.23 -15.45 -8.11
N GLY A 206 11.76 -16.58 -8.62
CA GLY A 206 12.61 -17.47 -9.42
C GLY A 206 11.86 -18.73 -9.87
N ASP A 207 12.14 -19.18 -11.09
CA ASP A 207 11.47 -20.35 -11.65
C ASP A 207 11.85 -21.63 -10.89
N GLY A 208 10.83 -22.39 -10.46
CA GLY A 208 11.00 -23.61 -9.67
C GLY A 208 11.40 -23.38 -8.21
N LEU A 209 11.44 -22.12 -7.75
CA LEU A 209 11.66 -21.76 -6.35
C LEU A 209 10.33 -21.38 -5.69
N ASN A 210 10.12 -21.84 -4.45
CA ASN A 210 9.13 -21.25 -3.56
C ASN A 210 9.83 -20.26 -2.63
N ILE A 211 9.34 -19.01 -2.61
CA ILE A 211 9.97 -17.90 -1.89
C ILE A 211 8.91 -17.21 -1.03
N GLU A 212 9.05 -17.32 0.28
CA GLU A 212 8.08 -16.80 1.24
C GLU A 212 8.72 -15.82 2.21
N PRO A 213 8.12 -14.65 2.48
CA PRO A 213 8.64 -13.71 3.47
C PRO A 213 8.55 -14.29 4.89
N VAL A 214 9.57 -14.04 5.69
CA VAL A 214 9.64 -14.42 7.10
C VAL A 214 9.36 -13.20 7.96
N GLY A 215 8.25 -13.22 8.69
CA GLY A 215 7.88 -12.12 9.58
C GLY A 215 7.58 -10.80 8.84
N GLN A 216 7.67 -9.69 9.57
CA GLN A 216 7.53 -8.34 9.03
C GLN A 216 8.91 -7.72 8.72
N PRO A 217 9.01 -6.80 7.75
CA PRO A 217 10.26 -6.10 7.51
C PRO A 217 10.74 -5.34 8.75
N ASN A 218 12.04 -5.42 9.02
CA ASN A 218 12.69 -4.66 10.07
C ASN A 218 13.29 -3.38 9.49
N GLN A 219 13.03 -2.22 10.11
CA GLN A 219 13.55 -0.94 9.66
C GLN A 219 14.33 -0.25 10.79
N TYR A 220 15.57 0.14 10.51
CA TYR A 220 16.43 0.81 11.48
C TYR A 220 17.42 1.77 10.81
N GLN A 221 17.99 2.70 11.58
CA GLN A 221 19.07 3.57 11.12
C GLN A 221 20.43 2.95 11.40
N LYS A 222 21.36 3.07 10.46
CA LYS A 222 22.75 2.61 10.60
C LYS A 222 23.70 3.59 9.90
N ILE A 223 24.85 3.85 10.51
CA ILE A 223 25.92 4.62 9.85
C ILE A 223 26.76 3.63 9.04
N ILE A 224 26.82 3.83 7.72
CA ILE A 224 27.61 3.01 6.78
C ILE A 224 28.59 3.94 6.07
N ASN A 225 29.89 3.71 6.24
CA ASN A 225 30.96 4.56 5.69
C ASN A 225 30.79 6.05 6.03
N GLY A 226 30.32 6.36 7.25
CA GLY A 226 30.08 7.73 7.70
C GLY A 226 28.77 8.37 7.22
N ILE A 227 27.92 7.64 6.48
CA ILE A 227 26.63 8.12 5.98
C ILE A 227 25.49 7.48 6.79
N GLU A 228 24.62 8.31 7.37
CA GLU A 228 23.38 7.84 7.99
C GLU A 228 22.49 7.19 6.92
N THR A 229 22.20 5.91 7.12
CA THR A 229 21.50 5.06 6.16
C THR A 229 20.29 4.43 6.83
N THR A 230 19.12 4.61 6.24
CA THR A 230 17.93 3.84 6.63
C THR A 230 18.04 2.47 6.00
N VAL A 231 18.06 1.42 6.82
CA VAL A 231 18.09 0.03 6.39
C VAL A 231 16.70 -0.55 6.52
N VAL A 232 16.17 -1.12 5.43
CA VAL A 232 14.96 -1.95 5.45
C VAL A 232 15.37 -3.37 5.13
N GLU A 233 15.19 -4.28 6.09
CA GLU A 233 15.64 -5.66 6.07
C GLU A 233 14.43 -6.59 6.05
N GLN A 234 14.39 -7.51 5.08
CA GLN A 234 13.36 -8.54 4.98
C GLN A 234 14.01 -9.88 4.68
N ASP A 235 13.72 -10.86 5.54
CA ASP A 235 14.13 -12.25 5.34
C ASP A 235 13.09 -13.00 4.51
N TYR A 236 13.58 -13.90 3.66
CA TYR A 236 12.78 -14.80 2.86
C TYR A 236 13.29 -16.22 3.02
N ARG A 237 12.36 -17.16 3.06
CA ARG A 237 12.63 -18.59 2.99
C ARG A 237 12.58 -19.01 1.54
N VAL A 238 13.66 -19.62 1.05
CA VAL A 238 13.80 -20.08 -0.33
C VAL A 238 13.89 -21.61 -0.33
N THR A 239 12.99 -22.28 -1.04
CA THR A 239 13.00 -23.74 -1.24
C THR A 239 12.86 -24.10 -2.71
N ALA A 240 13.26 -25.33 -3.05
CA ALA A 240 13.04 -25.93 -4.34
C ALA A 240 12.54 -27.37 -4.18
N GLU A 241 11.59 -27.76 -5.02
CA GLU A 241 11.03 -29.12 -5.04
C GLU A 241 11.77 -30.05 -6.01
N GLN A 242 12.38 -29.49 -7.05
CA GLN A 242 13.06 -30.24 -8.10
C GLN A 242 14.57 -30.01 -8.05
N SER A 243 15.35 -31.02 -8.44
CA SER A 243 16.78 -30.89 -8.64
C SER A 243 17.07 -30.07 -9.90
N GLY A 244 18.23 -29.41 -9.91
CA GLY A 244 18.67 -28.60 -11.05
C GLY A 244 19.28 -27.27 -10.62
N THR A 245 19.52 -26.42 -11.61
CA THR A 245 20.02 -25.06 -11.40
C THR A 245 18.84 -24.09 -11.46
N HIS A 246 18.66 -23.33 -10.39
CA HIS A 246 17.60 -22.33 -10.27
C HIS A 246 18.21 -20.94 -10.11
N LYS A 247 17.51 -19.92 -10.61
CA LYS A 247 17.96 -18.54 -10.52
C LYS A 247 17.04 -17.76 -9.60
N LEU A 248 17.58 -17.32 -8.47
CA LEU A 248 16.92 -16.39 -7.57
C LEU A 248 17.12 -14.97 -8.10
N ILE A 249 16.02 -14.35 -8.52
CA ILE A 249 15.93 -12.96 -8.91
C ILE A 249 15.67 -12.14 -7.63
N PRO A 250 16.60 -11.28 -7.19
CA PRO A 250 16.47 -10.51 -5.95
C PRO A 250 15.38 -9.44 -6.03
N THR A 251 15.08 -8.86 -4.88
CA THR A 251 14.18 -7.72 -4.75
C THR A 251 14.62 -6.57 -5.66
N ARG A 252 13.67 -5.94 -6.36
CA ARG A 252 13.92 -4.75 -7.21
C ARG A 252 13.14 -3.56 -6.67
N LEU A 253 13.80 -2.41 -6.57
CA LEU A 253 13.16 -1.15 -6.19
C LEU A 253 13.18 -0.18 -7.37
N GLN A 254 12.01 0.30 -7.75
CA GLN A 254 11.83 1.42 -8.67
C GLN A 254 11.24 2.60 -7.89
N ALA A 255 11.88 3.76 -7.94
CA ALA A 255 11.40 4.95 -7.25
C ALA A 255 11.94 6.23 -7.89
N SER A 256 11.54 7.39 -7.35
CA SER A 256 12.13 8.70 -7.66
C SER A 256 12.65 9.33 -6.38
N VAL A 257 13.90 9.79 -6.39
CA VAL A 257 14.53 10.46 -5.25
C VAL A 257 14.57 11.96 -5.52
N ILE A 258 13.93 12.73 -4.65
CA ILE A 258 14.08 14.19 -4.63
C ILE A 258 15.38 14.53 -3.92
N SER A 259 16.28 15.22 -4.61
CA SER A 259 17.48 15.81 -4.01
C SER A 259 17.53 17.31 -4.30
N VAL A 260 18.20 18.06 -3.43
CA VAL A 260 18.47 19.48 -3.66
C VAL A 260 19.99 19.62 -3.79
N SER A 261 20.42 20.22 -4.90
CA SER A 261 21.82 20.52 -5.13
C SER A 261 22.32 21.48 -4.04
N ARG A 262 23.36 21.08 -3.30
CA ARG A 262 23.95 21.96 -2.27
C ARG A 262 24.69 23.14 -2.87
N THR A 263 25.15 23.03 -4.12
CA THR A 263 25.92 24.07 -4.81
C THR A 263 25.03 25.10 -5.51
N THR A 264 23.98 24.63 -6.19
CA THR A 264 23.11 25.49 -7.02
C THR A 264 21.74 25.75 -6.40
N GLY A 265 21.36 25.04 -5.33
CA GLY A 265 20.00 25.08 -4.76
C GLY A 265 18.94 24.44 -5.67
N ALA A 266 19.31 23.96 -6.85
CA ALA A 266 18.38 23.38 -7.81
C ALA A 266 17.80 22.07 -7.28
N ARG A 267 16.47 21.94 -7.36
CA ARG A 267 15.77 20.69 -7.05
C ARG A 267 15.97 19.70 -8.20
N ARG A 268 16.25 18.46 -7.86
CA ARG A 268 16.47 17.36 -8.81
C ARG A 268 15.56 16.19 -8.47
N ILE A 269 15.05 15.53 -9.49
CA ILE A 269 14.29 14.28 -9.37
C ILE A 269 15.10 13.21 -10.08
N VAL A 270 15.73 12.34 -9.30
CA VAL A 270 16.59 11.26 -9.80
C VAL A 270 15.75 9.98 -9.83
N PRO A 271 15.40 9.43 -11.01
CA PRO A 271 14.80 8.12 -11.08
C PRO A 271 15.82 7.07 -10.62
N VAL A 272 15.38 6.12 -9.80
CA VAL A 272 16.20 5.04 -9.29
C VAL A 272 15.53 3.70 -9.61
N ASP A 273 16.31 2.77 -10.14
CA ASP A 273 15.89 1.42 -10.46
C ASP A 273 17.00 0.43 -10.03
N VAL A 274 16.99 0.05 -8.75
CA VAL A 274 18.06 -0.72 -8.11
C VAL A 274 17.63 -2.18 -7.94
N GLN A 275 18.55 -3.10 -8.22
CA GLN A 275 18.42 -4.53 -7.99
C GLN A 275 19.82 -5.11 -7.78
N SER A 276 19.96 -6.11 -6.91
CA SER A 276 21.20 -6.91 -6.83
C SER A 276 21.32 -7.88 -8.00
N ASP A 277 22.53 -8.40 -8.21
CA ASP A 277 22.75 -9.44 -9.23
C ASP A 277 21.99 -10.74 -8.87
N PRO A 278 21.42 -11.45 -9.86
CA PRO A 278 20.79 -12.73 -9.63
C PRO A 278 21.71 -13.78 -9.00
N ILE A 279 21.16 -14.52 -8.04
CA ILE A 279 21.89 -15.57 -7.32
C ILE A 279 21.56 -16.92 -7.94
N THR A 280 22.57 -17.71 -8.28
CA THR A 280 22.39 -19.07 -8.82
C THR A 280 22.37 -20.07 -7.68
N LEU A 281 21.29 -20.86 -7.60
CA LEU A 281 21.11 -21.95 -6.64
C LEU A 281 21.26 -23.29 -7.35
N THR A 282 22.00 -24.21 -6.75
CA THR A 282 22.17 -25.58 -7.23
C THR A 282 21.45 -26.53 -6.31
N VAL A 283 20.39 -27.18 -6.79
CA VAL A 283 19.62 -28.18 -6.06
C VAL A 283 20.10 -29.56 -6.50
N LYS A 284 20.79 -30.26 -5.59
CA LYS A 284 21.31 -31.61 -5.82
C LYS A 284 20.16 -32.62 -5.88
N GLU A 285 20.40 -33.77 -6.50
CA GLU A 285 19.45 -34.86 -6.46
C GLU A 285 19.42 -35.54 -5.09
N LYS A 286 18.26 -36.10 -4.74
CA LYS A 286 18.17 -37.04 -3.61
C LYS A 286 19.05 -38.26 -3.92
N PRO A 287 20.03 -38.61 -3.07
CA PRO A 287 20.86 -39.79 -3.29
C PRO A 287 20.02 -41.06 -3.36
N ALA A 288 20.24 -41.86 -4.41
CA ALA A 288 19.50 -43.11 -4.63
C ALA A 288 19.71 -44.15 -3.51
N SER A 289 20.81 -44.06 -2.77
CA SER A 289 21.13 -44.94 -1.64
C SER A 289 20.33 -44.63 -0.36
N TYR A 290 19.66 -43.47 -0.29
CA TYR A 290 18.99 -43.04 0.93
C TYR A 290 17.62 -43.73 1.11
N GLN A 291 17.43 -44.37 2.27
CA GLN A 291 16.19 -45.02 2.66
C GLN A 291 15.52 -44.28 3.84
N GLY A 292 14.18 -44.26 3.84
CA GLY A 292 13.38 -43.59 4.86
C GLY A 292 12.83 -42.23 4.41
N ALA A 293 12.28 -41.49 5.38
CA ALA A 293 11.70 -40.18 5.15
C ALA A 293 12.77 -39.19 4.71
N TRP A 294 12.55 -38.49 3.59
CA TRP A 294 13.53 -37.55 3.07
C TRP A 294 13.56 -36.27 3.91
N LEU A 295 14.64 -36.09 4.65
CA LEU A 295 14.83 -34.98 5.57
C LEU A 295 16.25 -34.41 5.45
N PRO A 296 16.53 -33.57 4.43
CA PRO A 296 17.83 -32.91 4.27
C PRO A 296 17.96 -31.69 5.17
N THR A 297 18.98 -31.66 6.01
CA THR A 297 19.25 -30.55 6.93
C THR A 297 20.73 -30.50 7.30
N GLN A 298 21.22 -29.35 7.78
CA GLN A 298 22.57 -29.22 8.29
C GLN A 298 22.74 -29.74 9.73
N SER A 299 21.65 -29.75 10.50
CA SER A 299 21.67 -30.18 11.90
C SER A 299 20.28 -30.64 12.33
N LEU A 300 20.25 -31.81 12.96
CA LEU A 300 19.06 -32.40 13.53
C LEU A 300 19.39 -32.93 14.92
N THR A 301 18.65 -32.44 15.91
CA THR A 301 18.78 -32.89 17.30
C THR A 301 17.48 -33.52 17.75
N LEU A 302 17.57 -34.73 18.31
CA LEU A 302 16.46 -35.41 18.94
C LEU A 302 16.69 -35.41 20.45
N GLN A 303 15.74 -34.85 21.19
CA GLN A 303 15.77 -34.76 22.65
C GLN A 303 14.57 -35.47 23.24
N GLN A 304 14.72 -35.98 24.46
CA GLN A 304 13.62 -36.53 25.22
C GLN A 304 13.63 -36.02 26.66
N GLY A 305 12.43 -35.89 27.22
CA GLY A 305 12.19 -35.57 28.62
C GLY A 305 11.02 -36.38 29.16
N TRP A 306 10.96 -36.48 30.48
CA TRP A 306 9.97 -37.30 31.19
C TRP A 306 9.34 -36.47 32.30
N GLN A 307 8.03 -36.60 32.46
CA GLN A 307 7.27 -35.94 33.52
C GLN A 307 6.43 -36.95 34.29
N ASP A 308 6.30 -36.75 35.59
CA ASP A 308 5.36 -37.51 36.43
C ASP A 308 3.90 -37.08 36.19
N SER A 309 2.98 -37.62 36.99
CA SER A 309 1.56 -37.28 36.93
C SER A 309 1.24 -35.84 37.36
N GLU A 310 2.15 -35.19 38.07
CA GLU A 310 2.02 -33.80 38.55
C GLU A 310 2.69 -32.79 37.61
N GLY A 311 3.40 -33.27 36.58
CA GLY A 311 4.09 -32.45 35.59
C GLY A 311 5.54 -32.10 35.97
N ASN A 312 6.07 -32.66 37.05
CA ASN A 312 7.45 -32.45 37.45
C ASN A 312 8.40 -33.24 36.54
N MET A 313 9.53 -32.64 36.18
CA MET A 313 10.54 -33.31 35.35
C MET A 313 11.24 -34.42 36.13
N LEU A 314 11.30 -35.61 35.54
CA LEU A 314 11.96 -36.79 36.09
C LEU A 314 13.40 -36.90 35.58
N ASP A 315 14.32 -37.31 36.45
CA ASP A 315 15.64 -37.78 35.99
C ASP A 315 15.45 -39.07 35.20
N SER A 316 16.06 -39.10 34.02
CA SER A 316 15.92 -40.17 33.02
C SER A 316 17.27 -40.74 32.59
N SER A 317 18.28 -40.59 33.46
CA SER A 317 19.64 -41.06 33.23
C SER A 317 19.72 -42.56 32.89
N ASN A 318 18.86 -43.43 33.46
CA ASN A 318 18.80 -44.87 33.09
C ASN A 318 17.46 -45.57 33.35
N ALA A 319 16.77 -45.25 34.44
CA ALA A 319 15.50 -45.88 34.80
C ALA A 319 14.58 -44.88 35.50
N ILE A 320 13.27 -45.04 35.32
CA ILE A 320 12.26 -44.22 35.99
C ILE A 320 11.46 -45.09 36.95
N GLU A 321 11.39 -44.67 38.21
CA GLU A 321 10.47 -45.27 39.18
C GLU A 321 9.03 -44.94 38.80
N ALA A 322 8.20 -45.96 38.67
CA ALA A 322 6.82 -45.85 38.24
C ALA A 322 5.91 -46.65 39.18
N LYS A 323 4.62 -46.35 39.16
CA LYS A 323 3.59 -47.19 39.80
C LYS A 323 2.60 -47.69 38.76
N VAL A 324 2.10 -48.90 38.96
CA VAL A 324 1.05 -49.46 38.09
C VAL A 324 -0.17 -48.55 38.09
N GLY A 325 -0.70 -48.22 36.91
CA GLY A 325 -1.85 -47.33 36.75
C GLY A 325 -1.52 -45.82 36.81
N GLN A 326 -0.33 -45.42 37.27
CA GLN A 326 0.05 -44.00 37.29
C GLN A 326 0.64 -43.57 35.93
N PRO A 327 0.18 -42.45 35.35
CA PRO A 327 0.67 -41.97 34.07
C PRO A 327 2.04 -41.31 34.20
N ILE A 328 2.91 -41.57 33.22
CA ILE A 328 4.18 -40.88 33.00
C ILE A 328 4.13 -40.27 31.61
N THR A 329 4.48 -39.00 31.47
CA THR A 329 4.48 -38.32 30.18
C THR A 329 5.88 -38.32 29.58
N ARG A 330 6.02 -38.92 28.39
CA ARG A 330 7.21 -38.81 27.55
C ARG A 330 7.05 -37.61 26.61
N ILE A 331 8.04 -36.73 26.59
CA ILE A 331 8.14 -35.59 25.69
C ILE A 331 9.31 -35.84 24.75
N ILE A 332 9.08 -35.85 23.45
CA ILE A 332 10.11 -35.98 22.42
C ILE A 332 10.14 -34.67 21.64
N ALA A 333 11.30 -34.03 21.57
CA ALA A 333 11.51 -32.80 20.81
C ALA A 333 12.50 -33.06 19.68
N LEU A 334 12.07 -32.83 18.45
CA LEU A 334 12.89 -32.86 17.25
C LEU A 334 13.17 -31.42 16.81
N VAL A 335 14.43 -31.00 16.85
CA VAL A 335 14.89 -29.67 16.42
C VAL A 335 15.65 -29.84 15.10
N VAL A 336 15.21 -29.13 14.07
CA VAL A 336 15.73 -29.25 12.70
C VAL A 336 16.03 -27.88 12.12
N GLN A 337 17.21 -27.69 11.54
CA GLN A 337 17.57 -26.46 10.85
C GLN A 337 17.11 -26.49 9.39
N ASP A 338 16.79 -25.34 8.80
CA ASP A 338 16.58 -25.20 7.36
C ASP A 338 15.55 -26.18 6.74
N VAL A 339 14.49 -26.53 7.47
CA VAL A 339 13.42 -27.43 7.02
C VAL A 339 12.05 -26.94 7.48
N ASN A 340 11.00 -27.08 6.66
CA ASN A 340 9.63 -26.71 7.05
C ASN A 340 9.05 -27.70 8.06
N ALA A 341 8.12 -27.22 8.89
CA ALA A 341 7.29 -28.09 9.74
C ALA A 341 6.57 -29.19 8.92
N GLU A 342 6.10 -28.85 7.72
CA GLU A 342 5.39 -29.77 6.81
C GLU A 342 6.27 -30.89 6.23
N SER A 343 7.60 -30.72 6.25
CA SER A 343 8.54 -31.73 5.78
C SER A 343 8.97 -32.70 6.88
N LEU A 344 8.56 -32.48 8.12
CA LEU A 344 8.94 -33.34 9.24
C LEU A 344 8.16 -34.67 9.20
N PRO A 345 8.83 -35.79 9.52
CA PRO A 345 8.20 -37.11 9.48
C PRO A 345 7.25 -37.33 10.66
N ASP A 346 6.25 -38.21 10.46
CA ASP A 346 5.45 -38.76 11.55
C ASP A 346 6.25 -39.81 12.33
N ILE A 347 6.57 -39.53 13.60
CA ILE A 347 7.36 -40.42 14.45
C ILE A 347 6.44 -41.44 15.11
N LYS A 348 6.46 -42.67 14.57
CA LYS A 348 5.74 -43.82 15.13
C LYS A 348 6.66 -44.62 16.05
N ILE A 349 6.16 -44.98 17.22
CA ILE A 349 6.92 -45.66 18.27
C ILE A 349 6.13 -46.87 18.75
N ASP A 350 6.72 -48.05 18.61
CA ASP A 350 6.11 -49.33 18.97
C ASP A 350 6.41 -49.67 20.43
N TYR A 351 5.40 -49.54 21.28
CA TYR A 351 5.51 -49.83 22.71
C TYR A 351 5.10 -51.27 23.06
N PRO A 352 5.67 -51.88 24.11
CA PRO A 352 5.28 -53.21 24.55
C PRO A 352 3.85 -53.23 25.12
N ASN A 353 3.18 -54.39 25.04
CA ASN A 353 1.81 -54.58 25.54
C ASN A 353 1.64 -54.32 27.05
N SER A 354 2.76 -54.30 27.81
CA SER A 354 2.83 -54.01 29.24
C SER A 354 2.51 -52.55 29.59
N VAL A 355 2.42 -51.64 28.61
CA VAL A 355 1.97 -50.26 28.81
C VAL A 355 0.72 -49.95 27.98
N ARG A 356 -0.03 -48.93 28.39
CA ARG A 356 -1.02 -48.25 27.56
C ARG A 356 -0.46 -46.88 27.20
N VAL A 357 -0.55 -46.50 25.92
CA VAL A 357 0.02 -45.23 25.43
C VAL A 357 -1.05 -44.40 24.77
N TYR A 358 -1.13 -43.13 25.14
CA TYR A 358 -1.95 -42.12 24.50
C TYR A 358 -1.04 -41.05 23.92
N SER A 359 -1.07 -40.86 22.61
CA SER A 359 -0.23 -39.86 21.92
C SER A 359 -1.05 -38.62 21.59
N GLU A 360 -0.51 -37.44 21.91
CA GLU A 360 -1.02 -36.18 21.39
C GLU A 360 -0.56 -35.97 19.95
N LYS A 361 -1.28 -35.11 19.19
CA LYS A 361 -0.79 -34.66 17.89
C LYS A 361 0.51 -33.87 18.05
N PRO A 362 1.49 -34.01 17.13
CA PRO A 362 2.70 -33.20 17.15
C PRO A 362 2.38 -31.70 17.15
N LYS A 363 3.10 -30.95 17.97
CA LYS A 363 3.05 -29.48 17.99
C LYS A 363 4.29 -28.93 17.30
N PHE A 364 4.09 -27.98 16.39
CA PHE A 364 5.17 -27.34 15.64
C PHE A 364 5.38 -25.91 16.12
N GLY A 365 6.64 -25.47 16.11
CA GLY A 365 7.03 -24.11 16.45
C GLY A 365 8.45 -23.82 15.99
N GLN A 366 9.02 -22.74 16.51
CA GLN A 366 10.42 -22.38 16.28
C GLN A 366 11.12 -22.14 17.61
N ASP A 367 12.42 -22.44 17.66
CA ASP A 367 13.26 -22.05 18.79
C ASP A 367 13.75 -20.59 18.67
N LYS A 368 14.51 -20.12 19.66
CA LYS A 368 15.07 -18.75 19.67
C LYS A 368 16.04 -18.48 18.51
N SER A 369 16.56 -19.52 17.86
CA SER A 369 17.48 -19.42 16.73
C SER A 369 16.73 -19.51 15.39
N GLY A 370 15.40 -19.61 15.41
CA GLY A 370 14.57 -19.78 14.21
C GLY A 370 14.52 -21.20 13.65
N ASN A 371 15.09 -22.19 14.36
CA ASN A 371 15.05 -23.58 13.92
C ASN A 371 13.65 -24.15 14.11
N THR A 372 13.22 -25.04 13.22
CA THR A 372 11.91 -25.71 13.31
C THR A 372 11.94 -26.74 14.44
N VAL A 373 10.95 -26.68 15.33
CA VAL A 373 10.79 -27.61 16.45
C VAL A 373 9.48 -28.38 16.32
N MET A 374 9.56 -29.71 16.39
CA MET A 374 8.41 -30.58 16.55
C MET A 374 8.43 -31.22 17.94
N THR A 375 7.34 -31.07 18.69
CA THR A 375 7.17 -31.69 20.01
C THR A 375 6.06 -32.75 19.97
N LEU A 376 6.42 -33.99 20.31
CA LEU A 376 5.49 -35.11 20.46
C LEU A 376 5.37 -35.47 21.95
N LYS A 377 4.14 -35.45 22.47
CA LYS A 377 3.84 -35.86 23.85
C LYS A 377 3.08 -37.18 23.86
N GLN A 378 3.54 -38.11 24.71
CA GLN A 378 2.92 -39.42 24.88
C GLN A 378 2.74 -39.72 26.36
N VAL A 379 1.50 -39.96 26.78
CA VAL A 379 1.18 -40.40 28.14
C VAL A 379 1.23 -41.92 28.18
N ILE A 380 2.10 -42.45 29.03
CA ILE A 380 2.42 -43.88 29.16
C ILE A 380 1.96 -44.36 30.53
N MET A 381 1.15 -45.41 30.56
CA MET A 381 0.60 -45.99 31.79
C MET A 381 1.03 -47.46 31.92
N PRO A 382 1.84 -47.81 32.92
CA PRO A 382 2.19 -49.20 33.20
C PRO A 382 0.97 -50.04 33.58
N LYS A 383 0.81 -51.21 32.97
CA LYS A 383 -0.28 -52.17 33.27
C LYS A 383 0.14 -53.28 34.24
N LYS A 384 1.45 -53.53 34.38
CA LYS A 384 2.02 -54.61 35.20
C LYS A 384 3.17 -54.06 36.01
N SER A 385 3.41 -54.65 37.18
CA SER A 385 4.60 -54.39 37.98
C SER A 385 5.82 -55.10 37.39
N GLY A 386 7.02 -54.65 37.77
CA GLY A 386 8.30 -55.15 37.28
C GLY A 386 9.03 -54.16 36.38
N GLU A 387 10.08 -54.64 35.72
CA GLU A 387 10.88 -53.84 34.79
C GLU A 387 10.24 -53.86 33.39
N ILE A 388 9.90 -52.68 32.88
CA ILE A 388 9.32 -52.50 31.56
C ILE A 388 10.27 -51.67 30.70
N THR A 389 10.82 -52.28 29.65
CA THR A 389 11.69 -51.57 28.71
C THR A 389 10.86 -50.77 27.70
N LEU A 390 11.07 -49.45 27.65
CA LEU A 390 10.50 -48.57 26.63
C LEU A 390 11.46 -48.45 25.44
N PRO A 391 10.93 -48.36 24.21
CA PRO A 391 11.73 -48.34 23.00
C PRO A 391 12.55 -47.05 22.84
N SER A 392 13.74 -47.20 22.24
CA SER A 392 14.50 -46.08 21.67
C SER A 392 13.76 -45.47 20.47
N VAL A 393 14.03 -44.21 20.19
CA VAL A 393 13.50 -43.53 19.00
C VAL A 393 14.66 -43.12 18.11
N ASN A 394 14.57 -43.50 16.85
CA ASN A 394 15.57 -43.22 15.83
C ASN A 394 14.90 -42.44 14.69
N VAL A 395 15.51 -41.35 14.28
CA VAL A 395 15.06 -40.56 13.12
C VAL A 395 16.21 -40.54 12.11
N PRO A 396 16.13 -41.30 11.00
CA PRO A 396 17.09 -41.19 9.92
C PRO A 396 16.91 -39.84 9.22
N TRP A 397 18.01 -39.22 8.81
CA TRP A 397 18.02 -37.93 8.14
C TRP A 397 19.24 -37.82 7.22
N TRP A 398 19.20 -36.88 6.28
CA TRP A 398 20.33 -36.61 5.39
C TRP A 398 21.07 -35.36 5.88
N ASN A 399 22.32 -35.54 6.29
CA ASN A 399 23.19 -34.43 6.67
C ASN A 399 23.68 -33.72 5.40
N SER A 400 23.07 -32.58 5.08
CA SER A 400 23.39 -31.81 3.87
C SER A 400 24.77 -31.15 3.94
N LYS A 401 25.29 -30.93 5.15
CA LYS A 401 26.65 -30.40 5.38
C LYS A 401 27.72 -31.47 5.16
N ALA A 402 27.52 -32.67 5.69
CA ALA A 402 28.44 -33.80 5.54
C ALA A 402 28.22 -34.63 4.27
N ASN A 403 27.09 -34.42 3.56
CA ASN A 403 26.64 -35.20 2.41
C ASN A 403 26.56 -36.72 2.71
N GLN A 404 25.99 -37.08 3.86
CA GLN A 404 25.84 -38.47 4.27
C GLN A 404 24.53 -38.71 5.04
N ALA A 405 24.08 -39.97 5.09
CA ALA A 405 22.94 -40.37 5.89
C ALA A 405 23.36 -40.50 7.36
N GLU A 406 22.58 -39.89 8.26
CA GLU A 406 22.78 -39.96 9.71
C GLU A 406 21.49 -40.36 10.41
N THR A 407 21.59 -40.68 11.70
CA THR A 407 20.42 -41.03 12.51
C THR A 407 20.52 -40.36 13.86
N ALA A 408 19.56 -39.49 14.17
CA ALA A 408 19.42 -38.97 15.52
C ALA A 408 18.68 -39.99 16.38
N LYS A 409 19.20 -40.23 17.58
CA LYS A 409 18.71 -41.26 18.47
C LYS A 409 18.53 -40.73 19.88
N VAL A 410 17.41 -41.10 20.49
CA VAL A 410 17.23 -41.07 21.94
C VAL A 410 17.07 -42.49 22.45
N ASN A 411 17.76 -42.81 23.53
CA ASN A 411 17.78 -44.16 24.07
C ASN A 411 16.43 -44.53 24.70
N GLY A 412 16.11 -45.82 24.65
CA GLY A 412 15.02 -46.39 25.44
C GLY A 412 15.35 -46.29 26.93
N ILE A 413 14.33 -46.40 27.77
CA ILE A 413 14.47 -46.34 29.23
C ILE A 413 13.69 -47.47 29.89
N THR A 414 14.16 -47.94 31.03
CA THR A 414 13.44 -48.95 31.83
C THR A 414 12.54 -48.27 32.86
N LEU A 415 11.25 -48.58 32.84
CA LEU A 415 10.34 -48.23 33.92
C LEU A 415 10.40 -49.32 35.00
N LYS A 416 10.67 -48.95 36.25
CA LYS A 416 10.57 -49.82 37.42
C LYS A 416 9.19 -49.63 38.04
N ALA A 417 8.21 -50.39 37.55
CA ALA A 417 6.83 -50.27 37.99
C ALA A 417 6.59 -51.06 39.29
N LYS A 418 6.34 -50.35 40.39
CA LYS A 418 5.90 -50.95 41.66
C LYS A 418 4.38 -51.09 41.70
N VAL A 419 3.88 -52.07 42.44
CA VAL A 419 2.45 -52.19 42.73
C VAL A 419 2.04 -50.96 43.54
N ASP A 420 0.94 -50.31 43.17
CA ASP A 420 0.34 -49.27 43.99
C ASP A 420 -0.39 -49.95 45.16
N GLU A 421 0.06 -49.73 46.40
CA GLU A 421 -0.54 -50.32 47.62
C GLU A 421 -2.00 -49.91 47.84
N ASN A 422 -2.49 -48.89 47.12
CA ASN A 422 -3.89 -48.45 47.15
C ASN A 422 -4.74 -48.95 45.95
N ALA A 423 -4.21 -49.82 45.09
CA ALA A 423 -4.99 -50.42 44.01
C ALA A 423 -5.83 -51.60 44.53
N PRO A 424 -7.13 -51.72 44.18
CA PRO A 424 -7.91 -52.90 44.54
C PRO A 424 -7.25 -54.16 43.95
N PRO A 425 -7.10 -55.23 44.74
CA PRO A 425 -6.36 -56.41 44.31
C PRO A 425 -7.06 -57.05 43.12
N THR A 426 -6.34 -57.19 42.01
CA THR A 426 -6.79 -58.05 40.91
C THR A 426 -6.57 -59.50 41.36
N SER A 427 -7.67 -60.19 41.67
CA SER A 427 -7.68 -61.59 42.08
C SER A 427 -6.89 -62.45 41.11
N GLN A 428 -5.90 -63.13 41.68
CA GLN A 428 -5.21 -64.25 41.04
C GLN A 428 -6.17 -65.43 40.97
N THR A 429 -6.25 -66.00 39.77
CA THR A 429 -6.35 -67.44 39.48
C THR A 429 -7.36 -68.24 40.32
N ILE A 430 -8.58 -68.40 39.80
CA ILE A 430 -9.36 -69.61 40.09
C ILE A 430 -9.08 -70.62 38.98
N ASN A 431 -8.43 -71.69 39.43
CA ASN A 431 -8.23 -72.97 38.77
C ASN A 431 -9.59 -73.57 38.38
N VAL A 432 -9.81 -73.90 37.10
CA VAL A 432 -11.01 -74.61 36.66
C VAL A 432 -10.61 -75.76 35.74
N GLN A 433 -10.84 -76.99 36.18
CA GLN A 433 -10.99 -78.22 35.41
C GLN A 433 -11.33 -79.37 36.40
N PRO A 434 -12.13 -80.38 36.07
CA PRO A 434 -13.45 -80.35 35.43
C PRO A 434 -14.46 -81.27 36.19
N GLU A 435 -15.77 -81.09 36.02
CA GLU A 435 -16.66 -82.25 36.14
C GLU A 435 -17.87 -82.14 35.21
N SER A 436 -18.13 -83.27 34.59
CA SER A 436 -18.99 -83.53 33.45
C SER A 436 -20.34 -84.02 33.94
N THR A 437 -21.46 -83.57 33.36
CA THR A 437 -22.47 -84.49 32.80
C THR A 437 -23.59 -83.77 32.01
N ALA A 438 -23.69 -84.19 30.75
CA ALA A 438 -24.90 -84.61 30.03
C ALA A 438 -26.06 -83.62 29.74
N ASN A 439 -26.10 -83.20 28.47
CA ASN A 439 -27.17 -83.39 27.47
C ASN A 439 -28.66 -83.22 27.87
N ALA A 440 -29.36 -82.32 27.16
CA ALA A 440 -30.23 -82.63 25.99
C ALA A 440 -31.29 -81.52 25.80
N ILE A 441 -31.35 -80.84 24.63
CA ILE A 441 -32.42 -80.93 23.58
C ILE A 441 -33.72 -80.19 24.03
N GLU A 442 -34.31 -79.18 23.37
CA GLU A 442 -34.52 -78.85 21.95
C GLU A 442 -35.17 -77.45 21.78
N SER A 443 -35.10 -76.90 20.55
CA SER A 443 -36.13 -76.08 19.85
C SER A 443 -36.49 -74.67 20.38
N ASP A 444 -36.73 -73.62 19.58
CA ASP A 444 -36.72 -73.36 18.13
C ASP A 444 -36.86 -71.82 17.91
N LYS A 445 -36.51 -71.38 16.69
CA LYS A 445 -36.95 -70.17 15.96
C LYS A 445 -36.26 -68.79 16.06
N SER A 446 -35.69 -68.44 14.88
CA SER A 446 -35.75 -67.18 14.11
C SER A 446 -35.37 -65.84 14.77
N THR A 447 -34.35 -65.17 14.21
CA THR A 447 -34.50 -64.13 13.16
C THR A 447 -33.14 -63.47 12.85
N GLU A 448 -32.75 -63.55 11.57
CA GLU A 448 -32.01 -62.62 10.70
C GLU A 448 -30.88 -61.67 11.22
N PRO A 449 -29.76 -61.56 10.47
CA PRO A 449 -28.67 -60.62 10.75
C PRO A 449 -29.01 -59.17 10.35
N GLN A 450 -28.91 -58.24 11.30
CA GLN A 450 -28.97 -56.81 10.98
C GLN A 450 -27.74 -56.38 10.17
N THR A 451 -27.98 -56.18 8.88
CA THR A 451 -27.16 -55.34 8.01
C THR A 451 -27.58 -53.90 8.24
N THR A 452 -26.70 -53.06 8.79
CA THR A 452 -26.91 -51.61 8.81
C THR A 452 -26.75 -51.07 7.39
N SER A 453 -27.88 -50.92 6.72
CA SER A 453 -28.01 -50.14 5.49
C SER A 453 -27.63 -48.67 5.72
N THR A 454 -26.94 -48.12 4.73
CA THR A 454 -26.74 -46.71 4.45
C THR A 454 -28.06 -45.93 4.56
N ALA A 455 -28.21 -45.13 5.60
CA ALA A 455 -29.22 -44.09 5.66
C ALA A 455 -28.71 -42.87 4.90
N ASN A 456 -29.03 -42.82 3.60
CA ASN A 456 -29.15 -41.56 2.88
C ASN A 456 -30.28 -40.76 3.51
N ILE A 457 -29.93 -39.78 4.35
CA ILE A 457 -30.88 -38.82 4.88
C ILE A 457 -31.16 -37.78 3.79
N THR A 458 -32.07 -38.12 2.89
CA THR A 458 -32.89 -37.14 2.19
C THR A 458 -33.90 -36.57 3.18
N ASN A 459 -33.59 -35.39 3.74
CA ASN A 459 -34.58 -34.45 4.29
C ASN A 459 -33.96 -33.05 4.38
N ALA A 460 -33.53 -32.53 3.23
CA ALA A 460 -33.17 -31.12 3.07
C ALA A 460 -34.42 -30.31 2.69
N SER A 461 -35.37 -30.14 3.62
CA SER A 461 -36.67 -29.52 3.30
C SER A 461 -36.84 -28.06 3.74
N PHE A 462 -35.80 -27.40 4.27
CA PHE A 462 -35.95 -26.00 4.76
C PHE A 462 -34.88 -25.01 4.28
N TRP A 463 -33.61 -25.44 4.16
CA TRP A 463 -32.51 -24.59 3.70
C TRP A 463 -32.65 -23.96 2.30
N PRO A 464 -33.22 -24.62 1.26
CA PRO A 464 -33.38 -23.97 -0.05
C PRO A 464 -34.41 -22.84 -0.02
N TYR A 465 -35.42 -22.92 0.86
CA TYR A 465 -36.43 -21.87 1.00
C TYR A 465 -35.89 -20.67 1.79
N THR A 466 -35.05 -20.90 2.81
CA THR A 466 -34.41 -19.81 3.55
C THR A 466 -33.38 -19.07 2.70
N THR A 467 -32.61 -19.78 1.87
CA THR A 467 -31.67 -19.16 0.93
C THR A 467 -32.40 -18.40 -0.18
N ALA A 468 -33.53 -18.92 -0.70
CA ALA A 468 -34.36 -18.19 -1.65
C ALA A 468 -34.98 -16.92 -1.04
N LEU A 469 -35.47 -16.98 0.21
CA LEU A 469 -36.00 -15.82 0.92
C LEU A 469 -34.95 -14.71 1.08
N PHE A 470 -33.72 -15.08 1.47
CA PHE A 470 -32.61 -14.13 1.60
C PHE A 470 -32.22 -13.52 0.25
N ALA A 471 -32.18 -14.31 -0.82
CA ALA A 471 -31.87 -13.80 -2.16
C ALA A 471 -32.93 -12.79 -2.65
N ILE A 472 -34.21 -13.05 -2.37
CA ILE A 472 -35.31 -12.12 -2.72
C ILE A 472 -35.21 -10.83 -1.90
N LEU A 473 -34.95 -10.93 -0.59
CA LEU A 473 -34.73 -9.75 0.27
C LEU A 473 -33.55 -8.90 -0.20
N TRP A 474 -32.49 -9.54 -0.68
CA TRP A 474 -31.30 -8.87 -1.24
C TRP A 474 -31.61 -8.13 -2.55
N LEU A 475 -32.40 -8.75 -3.43
CA LEU A 475 -32.85 -8.11 -4.67
C LEU A 475 -33.80 -6.94 -4.41
N ILE A 476 -34.68 -7.05 -3.41
CA ILE A 476 -35.58 -5.96 -3.01
C ILE A 476 -34.77 -4.79 -2.44
N THR A 477 -33.77 -5.05 -1.59
CA THR A 477 -32.90 -4.00 -1.05
C THR A 477 -32.07 -3.32 -2.14
N LEU A 478 -31.56 -4.08 -3.12
CA LEU A 478 -30.86 -3.53 -4.27
C LEU A 478 -31.80 -2.66 -5.14
N ALA A 479 -33.02 -3.12 -5.39
CA ALA A 479 -34.02 -2.38 -6.15
C ALA A 479 -34.42 -1.08 -5.43
N LEU A 480 -34.60 -1.12 -4.11
CA LEU A 480 -34.90 0.07 -3.30
C LEU A 480 -33.73 1.07 -3.29
N LEU A 481 -32.48 0.61 -3.24
CA LEU A 481 -31.29 1.48 -3.32
C LEU A 481 -31.15 2.13 -4.69
N VAL A 482 -31.40 1.40 -5.78
CA VAL A 482 -31.37 1.95 -7.15
C VAL A 482 -32.52 2.94 -7.35
N GLN A 483 -33.70 2.68 -6.78
CA GLN A 483 -34.81 3.63 -6.82
C GLN A 483 -34.58 4.87 -5.96
N GLN A 484 -33.91 4.77 -4.80
CA GLN A 484 -33.50 5.92 -4.00
C GLN A 484 -32.48 6.79 -4.73
N LYS A 485 -31.51 6.19 -5.42
CA LYS A 485 -30.55 6.94 -6.24
C LYS A 485 -31.18 7.56 -7.50
N ARG A 486 -32.27 6.99 -8.02
CA ARG A 486 -33.05 7.55 -9.14
C ARG A 486 -34.08 8.62 -8.72
N LYS A 487 -34.42 8.70 -7.44
CA LYS A 487 -35.32 9.73 -6.87
C LYS A 487 -34.57 10.92 -6.25
N GLN A 488 -33.27 11.06 -6.45
CA GLN A 488 -32.64 12.35 -6.19
C GLN A 488 -33.12 13.35 -7.25
N PRO A 489 -33.86 14.41 -6.88
CA PRO A 489 -34.15 15.48 -7.81
C PRO A 489 -32.82 16.06 -8.29
N LYS A 490 -32.71 16.32 -9.60
CA LYS A 490 -31.64 17.16 -10.15
C LYS A 490 -31.67 18.49 -9.40
N THR A 491 -30.73 18.67 -8.48
CA THR A 491 -30.44 19.97 -7.91
C THR A 491 -29.80 20.80 -9.01
N THR A 492 -30.59 21.67 -9.63
CA THR A 492 -30.13 22.87 -10.30
C THR A 492 -29.15 23.57 -9.37
N ALA A 493 -27.90 23.70 -9.80
CA ALA A 493 -26.89 24.47 -9.08
C ALA A 493 -27.32 25.94 -9.11
N GLU A 494 -27.98 26.36 -8.04
CA GLU A 494 -28.21 27.76 -7.74
C GLU A 494 -26.97 28.29 -7.01
N GLU A 495 -26.37 29.28 -7.64
CA GLU A 495 -25.23 30.08 -7.22
C GLU A 495 -25.44 30.63 -5.80
N LYS A 496 -24.60 30.19 -4.84
CA LYS A 496 -24.50 30.86 -3.54
C LYS A 496 -23.22 31.69 -3.49
N THR A 497 -23.41 32.99 -3.67
CA THR A 497 -22.51 34.06 -3.24
C THR A 497 -22.04 33.90 -1.79
N PRO A 498 -20.85 34.39 -1.43
CA PRO A 498 -20.28 34.24 -0.10
C PRO A 498 -20.92 35.25 0.86
N SER A 499 -21.67 34.75 1.85
CA SER A 499 -22.16 35.57 2.95
C SER A 499 -21.16 35.63 4.11
N LYS A 500 -20.92 36.85 4.55
CA LYS A 500 -20.22 37.24 5.79
C LYS A 500 -20.61 36.39 7.02
N VAL A 501 -19.57 35.95 7.72
CA VAL A 501 -19.35 35.99 9.19
C VAL A 501 -20.58 35.85 10.10
N GLN A 502 -20.71 34.71 10.79
CA GLN A 502 -21.37 34.63 12.10
C GLN A 502 -20.54 33.76 13.09
N PRO A 503 -20.03 34.34 14.19
CA PRO A 503 -19.30 33.60 15.24
C PRO A 503 -20.18 32.68 16.10
N ASN A 504 -21.51 32.69 15.93
CA ASN A 504 -22.43 32.04 16.87
C ASN A 504 -22.76 30.57 16.53
N SER A 505 -22.34 30.04 15.38
CA SER A 505 -22.77 28.70 14.94
C SER A 505 -22.33 27.58 15.89
N PHE A 506 -21.15 27.69 16.51
CA PHE A 506 -20.62 26.63 17.37
C PHE A 506 -21.25 26.60 18.76
N VAL A 507 -21.45 27.76 19.37
CA VAL A 507 -22.12 27.88 20.69
C VAL A 507 -23.59 27.43 20.58
N ASP A 508 -24.25 27.74 19.47
CA ASP A 508 -25.62 27.30 19.21
C ASP A 508 -25.70 25.79 18.96
N ALA A 509 -24.70 25.20 18.29
CA ALA A 509 -24.60 23.75 18.12
C ALA A 509 -24.46 23.02 19.48
N ILE A 510 -23.63 23.54 20.39
CA ILE A 510 -23.45 22.97 21.74
C ILE A 510 -24.76 23.00 22.55
N LYS A 511 -25.54 24.08 22.45
CA LYS A 511 -26.85 24.20 23.11
C LYS A 511 -27.91 23.27 22.51
N SER A 512 -27.79 22.94 21.23
CA SER A 512 -28.75 22.08 20.53
C SER A 512 -28.66 20.59 20.90
N LYS A 513 -27.64 20.18 21.66
CA LYS A 513 -27.36 18.77 22.06
C LYS A 513 -27.31 17.76 20.88
N ASP A 514 -27.13 18.25 19.65
CA ASP A 514 -27.00 17.42 18.45
C ASP A 514 -25.52 17.09 18.21
N GLY A 515 -25.12 15.87 18.57
CA GLY A 515 -23.71 15.45 18.49
C GLY A 515 -23.12 15.53 17.07
N THR A 516 -23.94 15.39 16.02
CA THR A 516 -23.47 15.48 14.64
C THR A 516 -23.13 16.91 14.25
N LYS A 517 -24.00 17.87 14.63
CA LYS A 517 -23.76 19.30 14.41
C LYS A 517 -22.60 19.82 15.26
N ILE A 518 -22.43 19.31 16.48
CA ILE A 518 -21.31 19.69 17.35
C ILE A 518 -19.98 19.31 16.67
N GLN A 519 -19.87 18.09 16.13
CA GLN A 519 -18.63 17.62 15.51
C GLN A 519 -18.29 18.38 14.22
N SER A 520 -19.28 18.62 13.35
CA SER A 520 -19.08 19.37 12.10
C SER A 520 -18.67 20.82 12.38
N THR A 521 -19.32 21.44 13.37
CA THR A 521 -19.09 22.85 13.69
C THR A 521 -17.81 23.05 14.50
N PHE A 522 -17.39 22.06 15.31
CA PHE A 522 -16.09 22.09 15.98
C PHE A 522 -14.93 22.06 14.99
N THR A 523 -15.01 21.20 13.97
CA THR A 523 -13.98 21.12 12.92
C THR A 523 -13.86 22.45 12.17
N GLN A 524 -14.99 23.08 11.88
CA GLN A 524 -15.03 24.41 11.26
C GLN A 524 -14.48 25.50 12.17
N TRP A 525 -14.81 25.48 13.46
CA TRP A 525 -14.29 26.42 14.45
C TRP A 525 -12.78 26.27 14.66
N GLN A 526 -12.25 25.05 14.68
CA GLN A 526 -10.81 24.78 14.80
C GLN A 526 -10.03 25.29 13.59
N ALA A 527 -10.59 25.15 12.37
CA ALA A 527 -9.98 25.70 11.16
C ALA A 527 -9.94 27.23 11.16
N GLN A 528 -10.88 27.89 11.85
CA GLN A 528 -10.95 29.34 11.98
C GLN A 528 -10.07 29.90 13.09
N ASN A 529 -9.61 29.07 14.04
CA ASN A 529 -8.78 29.46 15.17
C ASN A 529 -7.48 28.63 15.25
N PRO A 530 -6.58 28.73 14.26
CA PRO A 530 -5.35 27.93 14.21
C PRO A 530 -4.34 28.31 15.30
N ASP A 531 -4.40 29.53 15.84
CA ASP A 531 -3.40 30.11 16.75
C ASP A 531 -3.72 29.92 18.26
N ILE A 532 -4.60 28.98 18.61
CA ILE A 532 -4.91 28.68 20.02
C ILE A 532 -3.77 27.86 20.65
N ALA A 533 -3.42 28.16 21.90
CA ALA A 533 -2.42 27.42 22.65
C ALA A 533 -2.78 25.92 22.77
N ALA A 534 -1.77 25.05 22.67
CA ALA A 534 -1.96 23.60 22.55
C ALA A 534 -2.66 22.97 23.78
N ASP A 535 -2.46 23.55 24.96
CA ASP A 535 -3.08 23.18 26.24
C ASP A 535 -4.59 23.45 26.26
N ILE A 536 -5.03 24.61 25.76
CA ILE A 536 -6.45 24.96 25.66
C ILE A 536 -7.13 24.12 24.60
N LYS A 537 -6.45 23.88 23.46
CA LYS A 537 -6.96 23.01 22.40
C LYS A 537 -7.17 21.58 22.89
N HIS A 538 -6.23 21.05 23.68
CA HIS A 538 -6.36 19.72 24.27
C HIS A 538 -7.50 19.64 25.28
N SER A 539 -7.63 20.64 26.16
CA SER A 539 -8.73 20.73 27.14
C SER A 539 -10.11 20.79 26.47
N ILE A 540 -10.26 21.55 25.38
CA ILE A 540 -11.52 21.61 24.60
C ILE A 540 -11.84 20.25 23.95
N GLN A 541 -10.83 19.55 23.42
CA GLN A 541 -11.02 18.24 22.83
C GLN A 541 -11.50 17.19 23.84
N LEU A 542 -10.95 17.22 25.06
CA LEU A 542 -11.36 16.30 26.14
C LEU A 542 -12.82 16.53 26.54
N GLU A 543 -13.24 17.77 26.70
CA GLU A 543 -14.62 18.14 27.03
C GLU A 543 -15.60 17.76 25.91
N ILE A 544 -15.22 17.91 24.64
CA ILE A 544 -16.05 17.48 23.50
C ILE A 544 -16.17 15.96 23.47
N ASN A 545 -15.08 15.22 23.71
CA ASN A 545 -15.12 13.77 23.77
C ASN A 545 -16.02 13.27 24.92
N ALA A 546 -15.95 13.92 26.08
CA ALA A 546 -16.81 13.63 27.23
C ALA A 546 -18.29 13.95 26.94
N LEU A 547 -18.57 15.09 26.29
CA LEU A 547 -19.93 15.45 25.83
C LEU A 547 -20.47 14.41 24.85
N MET A 548 -19.68 14.00 23.85
CA MET A 548 -20.08 12.97 22.88
C MET A 548 -20.29 11.62 23.56
N ALA A 549 -19.44 11.25 24.52
CA ALA A 549 -19.65 10.04 25.31
C ALA A 549 -20.98 10.09 26.09
N SER A 550 -21.37 11.25 26.65
CA SER A 550 -22.65 11.41 27.34
C SER A 550 -23.88 11.38 26.41
N LEU A 551 -23.74 11.86 25.17
CA LEU A 551 -24.83 11.90 24.18
C LEU A 551 -25.12 10.52 23.59
N TYR A 552 -24.12 9.64 23.55
CA TYR A 552 -24.20 8.33 22.91
C TYR A 552 -24.01 7.14 23.87
N SER A 553 -23.92 7.37 25.18
CA SER A 553 -23.90 6.30 26.18
C SER A 553 -25.30 5.74 26.46
N ALA A 554 -25.36 4.48 26.93
CA ALA A 554 -26.61 3.80 27.26
C ALA A 554 -27.36 4.41 28.47
N GLN A 555 -26.70 5.26 29.27
CA GLN A 555 -27.28 6.04 30.36
C GLN A 555 -27.09 7.52 30.04
N GLN A 556 -28.14 8.17 29.53
CA GLN A 556 -28.17 9.61 29.28
C GLN A 556 -28.03 10.36 30.61
N GLN A 557 -26.82 10.84 30.90
CA GLN A 557 -26.57 11.81 31.97
C GLN A 557 -26.63 13.22 31.40
N ASP A 558 -27.18 14.16 32.17
CA ASP A 558 -27.24 15.56 31.77
C ASP A 558 -25.85 16.19 31.93
N TYR A 559 -25.21 16.53 30.81
CA TYR A 559 -23.86 17.09 30.78
C TYR A 559 -23.89 18.61 30.90
N ASP A 560 -23.13 19.16 31.86
CA ASP A 560 -23.01 20.61 32.03
C ASP A 560 -22.06 21.23 30.98
N THR A 561 -22.65 21.94 30.02
CA THR A 561 -21.92 22.60 28.93
C THR A 561 -21.21 23.88 29.35
N GLN A 562 -21.34 24.34 30.60
CA GLN A 562 -20.75 25.61 31.03
C GLN A 562 -19.22 25.61 31.04
N THR A 563 -18.58 24.49 31.38
CA THR A 563 -17.12 24.37 31.39
C THR A 563 -16.56 24.48 29.97
N LEU A 564 -17.14 23.75 29.02
CA LEU A 564 -16.79 23.83 27.59
C LEU A 564 -16.99 25.25 27.03
N LEU A 565 -18.10 25.92 27.35
CA LEU A 565 -18.37 27.29 26.89
C LEU A 565 -17.39 28.33 27.46
N LYS A 566 -16.90 28.14 28.69
CA LYS A 566 -15.86 29.00 29.27
C LYS A 566 -14.52 28.83 28.54
N LEU A 567 -14.12 27.59 28.25
CA LEU A 567 -12.89 27.29 27.51
C LEU A 567 -12.92 27.86 26.09
N ILE A 568 -14.05 27.76 25.39
CA ILE A 568 -14.22 28.34 24.05
C ILE A 568 -14.11 29.88 24.10
N LYS A 569 -14.76 30.55 25.07
CA LYS A 569 -14.61 32.00 25.24
C LYS A 569 -13.18 32.43 25.56
N GLN A 570 -12.46 31.62 26.33
CA GLN A 570 -11.04 31.86 26.64
C GLN A 570 -10.17 31.73 25.39
N ALA A 571 -10.40 30.71 24.57
CA ALA A 571 -9.72 30.49 23.29
C ALA A 571 -9.99 31.63 22.29
N GLU A 572 -11.25 32.06 22.16
CA GLU A 572 -11.62 33.19 21.29
C GLU A 572 -10.99 34.51 21.76
N LYS A 573 -10.88 34.74 23.07
CA LYS A 573 -10.22 35.92 23.63
C LYS A 573 -8.71 35.92 23.40
N GLN A 574 -8.07 34.74 23.37
CA GLN A 574 -6.66 34.60 22.99
C GLN A 574 -6.44 34.86 21.50
N SER A 575 -7.31 34.32 20.64
CA SER A 575 -7.23 34.55 19.19
C SER A 575 -7.34 36.03 18.81
N LYS A 576 -8.15 36.82 19.56
CA LYS A 576 -8.35 38.26 19.32
C LYS A 576 -7.24 39.16 19.89
N LYS A 577 -6.35 38.65 20.73
CA LYS A 577 -5.34 39.47 21.45
C LYS A 577 -4.02 39.70 20.71
N LYS A 578 -3.86 39.19 19.48
CA LYS A 578 -2.63 39.35 18.69
C LYS A 578 -2.87 40.33 17.52
N PRO A 579 -2.54 41.63 17.66
CA PRO A 579 -2.55 42.53 16.52
C PRO A 579 -1.33 42.26 15.62
N ASN A 580 -1.56 42.37 14.33
CA ASN A 580 -0.62 42.29 13.23
C ASN A 580 0.59 43.20 13.48
N ASN A 581 1.78 42.65 13.72
CA ASN A 581 3.03 43.41 13.75
C ASN A 581 3.96 42.92 12.64
N LYS A 582 3.83 43.53 11.46
CA LYS A 582 4.83 43.56 10.39
C LYS A 582 5.22 45.03 10.23
N GLN A 583 6.30 45.45 10.87
CA GLN A 583 7.43 46.21 10.30
C GLN A 583 8.35 46.68 11.44
N ASP A 584 9.63 46.83 11.08
CA ASP A 584 10.75 47.42 11.84
C ASP A 584 11.37 46.59 12.97
N GLU A 585 12.54 46.01 12.72
CA GLU A 585 13.79 46.61 13.22
C GLU A 585 15.05 45.97 12.60
N ILE A 586 15.90 46.87 12.12
CA ILE A 586 17.32 46.67 11.80
C ILE A 586 18.08 46.76 13.13
N ALA A 587 18.95 45.79 13.46
CA ALA A 587 20.34 46.01 13.93
C ALA A 587 20.91 44.86 14.78
N LYS A 588 22.16 44.51 14.42
CA LYS A 588 23.32 44.16 15.27
C LYS A 588 23.16 43.07 16.35
N LEU A 589 23.84 41.95 16.14
CA LEU A 589 25.22 41.73 16.60
C LEU A 589 25.88 40.62 15.77
#